data_AF-A0A936QYZ3-F1
#
_entry.id   AF-A0A936QYZ3-F1
#
_cell.length_a   1.000
_cell.length_b   1.000
_cell.length_c   1.000
_cell.angle_alpha   90.00
_cell.angle_beta   90.00
_cell.angle_gamma   90.00
#
_symmetry.space_group_name_H-M   'P 1'
#
loop_
_entity.id
_entity.type
_entity.pdbx_description
1 polymer ?
#
loop_
_entity_poly.entity_id
_entity_poly.type
_entity_poly.pdbx_seq_one_letter_code
_entity_poly.pdbx_strand_id
1 'polypeptide(L)'
;MPFVSNSGKLTPQCTAEIAPDCPYAAGKLRYLRLLCCDWRDYHAEQIQLVEAVAAGRRACDPFSFTAMSNTAAAQPACAKTYATDKYPPAATPLWSGERYAHAKIRVAYLSADFHEHATTHLMAGLFEHHDSDRFDITAISFGPDRQDSMRSRLVNAFDRFIDVRAKSGREIALLLRTMEIDIAVDLKGYTQGSRTGILARRPVPIQINYLGMPASMGARYIDYIIADPWVIPPEDYSHYSEQILYLPDSYQATDDSRQIDVHTPARADLNLPEDGFVFGCFNNNYKITPEFFTIWMRLLHQVSGSVLWLLEDNPVATRNLRAQALLHGIAPERLVFAPRVPAGAHLARHRRADLFLDTLPYNAHTTASDALWAGLPVLTCAGNTFAGRVAASLLSAVGLPELIARDLDSYAALALELARHPERLREIRARLARNRGTCPLFATDRFRRHLESAYIVLRERSQRGETPTPFSVVPLRDAKASPVDTQSIG
;
A
#
# COMPACT_ATOMS: atom_id res chain seq x y z
N MET A 1 -1.27 -20.85 -35.41
CA MET A 1 -0.02 -20.22 -35.89
C MET A 1 -0.34 -18.87 -36.51
N PRO A 2 0.49 -17.82 -36.34
CA PRO A 2 1.48 -17.61 -35.29
C PRO A 2 1.14 -16.40 -34.41
N PHE A 3 1.14 -16.64 -33.10
CA PHE A 3 1.11 -15.65 -32.05
C PHE A 3 2.56 -15.28 -31.72
N VAL A 4 3.02 -14.13 -32.21
CA VAL A 4 4.30 -13.53 -31.84
C VAL A 4 4.02 -12.07 -31.54
N SER A 5 4.20 -11.65 -30.29
CA SER A 5 4.38 -10.22 -30.00
C SER A 5 5.83 -9.85 -30.32
N ASN A 6 6.03 -8.66 -30.89
CA ASN A 6 7.29 -8.13 -31.44
C ASN A 6 8.47 -7.98 -30.44
N SER A 7 8.47 -8.68 -29.30
CA SER A 7 9.50 -8.56 -28.27
C SER A 7 10.16 -9.86 -27.85
N GLY A 8 9.90 -11.00 -28.51
CA GLY A 8 10.65 -12.26 -28.28
C GLY A 8 10.58 -12.83 -26.86
N LYS A 9 9.60 -12.41 -26.04
CA LYS A 9 9.36 -12.96 -24.69
C LYS A 9 8.06 -13.75 -24.71
N LEU A 10 8.13 -15.03 -24.35
CA LEU A 10 6.95 -15.88 -24.13
C LEU A 10 5.98 -15.17 -23.19
N THR A 11 4.69 -15.18 -23.52
CA THR A 11 3.67 -14.71 -22.58
C THR A 11 3.66 -15.64 -21.35
N PRO A 12 3.29 -15.15 -20.16
CA PRO A 12 3.25 -15.97 -18.95
C PRO A 12 2.34 -17.20 -19.06
N GLN A 13 1.29 -17.11 -19.87
CA GLN A 13 0.40 -18.23 -20.21
C GLN A 13 1.15 -19.33 -20.99
N CYS A 14 1.95 -18.97 -22.00
CA CYS A 14 2.82 -19.92 -22.69
C CYS A 14 3.91 -20.51 -21.78
N THR A 15 4.39 -19.77 -20.78
CA THR A 15 5.44 -20.27 -19.88
C THR A 15 4.92 -21.33 -18.90
N ALA A 16 3.70 -21.16 -18.38
CA ALA A 16 3.10 -22.10 -17.43
C ALA A 16 2.56 -23.38 -18.09
N GLU A 17 2.03 -23.29 -19.32
CA GLU A 17 1.55 -24.47 -20.08
C GLU A 17 2.71 -25.32 -20.64
N ILE A 18 3.88 -24.71 -20.89
CA ILE A 18 5.05 -25.39 -21.47
C ILE A 18 6.06 -25.85 -20.41
N ALA A 19 6.07 -25.23 -19.22
CA ALA A 19 7.00 -25.56 -18.13
C ALA A 19 6.35 -25.34 -16.74
N PRO A 20 5.51 -26.28 -16.27
CA PRO A 20 4.83 -26.16 -14.97
C PRO A 20 5.80 -26.03 -13.78
N ASP A 21 7.04 -26.52 -13.92
CA ASP A 21 8.09 -26.43 -12.90
C ASP A 21 8.89 -25.12 -12.92
N CYS A 22 8.55 -24.16 -13.79
CA CYS A 22 9.24 -22.89 -13.88
C CYS A 22 9.05 -22.08 -12.57
N PRO A 23 10.13 -21.73 -11.85
CA PRO A 23 10.02 -20.98 -10.60
C PRO A 23 9.20 -19.70 -10.76
N TYR A 24 8.20 -19.54 -9.88
CA TYR A 24 7.31 -18.39 -9.74
C TYR A 24 6.32 -18.18 -10.88
N ALA A 25 6.32 -19.04 -11.91
CA ALA A 25 5.44 -18.89 -13.07
C ALA A 25 3.95 -19.06 -12.72
N ALA A 26 3.62 -20.03 -11.86
CA ALA A 26 2.24 -20.30 -11.45
C ALA A 26 1.60 -19.07 -10.75
N GLY A 27 2.29 -18.51 -9.75
CA GLY A 27 1.82 -17.31 -9.05
C GLY A 27 1.70 -16.10 -9.98
N LYS A 28 2.65 -15.93 -10.92
CA LYS A 28 2.60 -14.85 -11.90
C LYS A 28 1.44 -14.98 -12.87
N LEU A 29 1.17 -16.19 -13.38
CA LEU A 29 0.01 -16.45 -14.25
C LEU A 29 -1.29 -16.10 -13.52
N ARG A 30 -1.43 -16.57 -12.28
CA ARG A 30 -2.61 -16.28 -11.46
C ARG A 30 -2.78 -14.79 -11.20
N TYR A 31 -1.71 -14.08 -10.88
CA TYR A 31 -1.75 -12.62 -10.70
C TYR A 31 -2.20 -11.89 -11.98
N LEU A 32 -1.79 -12.36 -13.16
CA LEU A 32 -2.26 -11.79 -14.44
C LEU A 32 -3.73 -12.08 -14.72
N ARG A 33 -4.24 -13.25 -14.30
CA ARG A 33 -5.69 -13.53 -14.35
C ARG A 33 -6.45 -12.57 -13.45
N LEU A 34 -5.94 -12.27 -12.26
CA LEU A 34 -6.54 -11.28 -11.35
C LEU A 34 -6.54 -9.87 -11.95
N LEU A 35 -5.45 -9.45 -12.59
CA LEU A 35 -5.40 -8.18 -13.34
C LEU A 35 -6.46 -8.11 -14.45
N CYS A 36 -6.81 -9.25 -15.03
CA CYS A 36 -7.84 -9.37 -16.06
C CYS A 36 -9.24 -9.61 -15.49
N CYS A 37 -9.43 -9.68 -14.17
CA CYS A 37 -10.66 -10.17 -13.53
C CYS A 37 -11.16 -11.49 -14.15
N ASP A 38 -10.24 -12.39 -14.48
CA ASP A 38 -10.52 -13.74 -14.95
C ASP A 38 -10.55 -14.68 -13.74
N TRP A 39 -11.76 -15.06 -13.35
CA TRP A 39 -12.00 -15.86 -12.14
C TRP A 39 -12.28 -17.33 -12.43
N ARG A 40 -11.96 -17.81 -13.64
CA ARG A 40 -11.99 -19.25 -13.92
C ARG A 40 -11.04 -19.97 -12.97
N ASP A 41 -11.56 -21.02 -12.33
CA ASP A 41 -10.84 -21.86 -11.36
C ASP A 41 -10.25 -21.09 -10.15
N TYR A 42 -10.79 -19.90 -9.84
CA TYR A 42 -10.23 -18.98 -8.84
C TYR A 42 -9.91 -19.65 -7.49
N HIS A 43 -10.84 -20.41 -6.91
CA HIS A 43 -10.62 -21.06 -5.61
C HIS A 43 -9.65 -22.24 -5.68
N ALA A 44 -9.77 -23.08 -6.71
CA ALA A 44 -8.92 -24.25 -6.89
C ALA A 44 -7.45 -23.85 -7.04
N GLU A 45 -7.18 -22.87 -7.90
CA GLU A 45 -5.84 -22.33 -8.07
C GLU A 45 -5.31 -21.61 -6.81
N GLN A 46 -6.20 -21.07 -5.95
CA GLN A 46 -5.80 -20.40 -4.71
C GLN A 46 -5.23 -21.41 -3.75
N ILE A 47 -5.99 -22.49 -3.54
CA ILE A 47 -5.63 -23.59 -2.65
C ILE A 47 -4.31 -24.19 -3.10
N GLN A 48 -4.19 -24.53 -4.40
CA GLN A 48 -2.96 -25.09 -4.96
C GLN A 48 -1.74 -24.18 -4.76
N LEU A 49 -1.90 -22.88 -4.95
CA LEU A 49 -0.81 -21.92 -4.78
C LEU A 49 -0.38 -21.79 -3.31
N VAL A 50 -1.34 -21.71 -2.39
CA VAL A 50 -1.09 -21.62 -0.94
C VAL A 50 -0.40 -22.90 -0.45
N GLU A 51 -0.87 -24.08 -0.85
CA GLU A 51 -0.25 -25.36 -0.53
C GLU A 51 1.18 -25.46 -1.09
N ALA A 52 1.40 -24.98 -2.32
CA ALA A 52 2.73 -24.96 -2.91
C ALA A 52 3.71 -24.06 -2.15
N VAL A 53 3.25 -22.88 -1.73
CA VAL A 53 4.04 -21.98 -0.89
C VAL A 53 4.32 -22.60 0.48
N ALA A 54 3.32 -23.20 1.12
CA ALA A 54 3.46 -23.86 2.42
C ALA A 54 4.45 -25.03 2.36
N ALA A 55 4.50 -25.75 1.24
CA ALA A 55 5.48 -26.80 0.95
C ALA A 55 6.89 -26.28 0.60
N GLY A 56 7.14 -24.96 0.69
CA GLY A 56 8.44 -24.35 0.39
C GLY A 56 8.78 -24.29 -1.11
N ARG A 57 7.81 -24.53 -2.00
CA ARG A 57 8.05 -24.44 -3.44
C ARG A 57 8.17 -22.98 -3.87
N ARG A 58 8.98 -22.75 -4.90
CA ARG A 58 9.12 -21.44 -5.56
C ARG A 58 7.90 -21.16 -6.45
N ALA A 59 6.72 -21.07 -5.86
CA ALA A 59 5.45 -21.04 -6.59
C ALA A 59 4.97 -19.62 -6.91
N CYS A 60 5.23 -18.65 -6.04
CA CYS A 60 4.78 -17.27 -6.17
C CYS A 60 5.84 -16.29 -5.64
N ASP A 61 5.91 -15.09 -6.23
CA ASP A 61 6.61 -13.97 -5.60
C ASP A 61 5.76 -13.35 -4.47
N PRO A 62 6.37 -12.69 -3.47
CA PRO A 62 5.65 -12.25 -2.29
C PRO A 62 4.59 -11.19 -2.56
N PHE A 63 4.87 -10.24 -3.46
CA PHE A 63 3.92 -9.17 -3.75
C PHE A 63 2.64 -9.74 -4.37
N SER A 64 2.77 -10.54 -5.43
CA SER A 64 1.63 -11.23 -6.04
C SER A 64 0.87 -12.04 -4.99
N PHE A 65 1.57 -12.74 -4.10
CA PHE A 65 0.97 -13.59 -3.08
C PHE A 65 0.11 -12.83 -2.07
N THR A 66 0.43 -11.56 -1.75
CA THR A 66 -0.41 -10.73 -0.86
C THR A 66 -1.82 -10.50 -1.40
N ALA A 67 -2.01 -10.51 -2.73
CA ALA A 67 -3.32 -10.38 -3.35
C ALA A 67 -4.14 -11.69 -3.33
N MET A 68 -3.52 -12.82 -2.98
CA MET A 68 -4.08 -14.16 -3.13
C MET A 68 -4.18 -14.92 -1.82
N SER A 69 -3.43 -14.51 -0.80
CA SER A 69 -3.41 -15.14 0.52
C SER A 69 -4.20 -14.32 1.54
N ASN A 70 -5.10 -14.99 2.26
CA ASN A 70 -5.90 -14.43 3.33
C ASN A 70 -5.36 -14.78 4.73
N THR A 71 -4.16 -15.37 4.84
CA THR A 71 -3.56 -15.79 6.12
C THR A 71 -2.19 -15.16 6.33
N ALA A 72 -1.97 -14.54 7.50
CA ALA A 72 -0.65 -14.01 7.87
C ALA A 72 0.41 -15.12 7.98
N ALA A 73 0.02 -16.37 8.25
CA ALA A 73 0.96 -17.47 8.41
C ALA A 73 1.61 -17.94 7.08
N ALA A 74 0.96 -17.75 5.93
CA ALA A 74 1.47 -18.25 4.65
C ALA A 74 2.42 -17.25 3.95
N GLN A 75 2.18 -15.94 4.09
CA GLN A 75 3.00 -14.90 3.45
C GLN A 75 4.49 -14.93 3.84
N PRO A 76 4.87 -15.20 5.11
CA PRO A 76 6.27 -15.25 5.54
C PRO A 76 7.05 -16.40 4.89
N ALA A 77 6.39 -17.55 4.66
CA ALA A 77 7.00 -18.67 3.96
C ALA A 77 7.32 -18.31 2.50
N CYS A 78 6.39 -17.63 1.82
CA CYS A 78 6.62 -17.11 0.47
C CYS A 78 7.78 -16.12 0.44
N ALA A 79 7.77 -15.13 1.34
CA ALA A 79 8.80 -14.11 1.46
C ALA A 79 10.18 -14.71 1.73
N LYS A 80 10.29 -15.64 2.70
CA LYS A 80 11.55 -16.31 3.04
C LYS A 80 12.12 -17.13 1.89
N THR A 81 11.28 -17.92 1.21
CA THR A 81 11.69 -18.70 0.03
C THR A 81 12.17 -17.79 -1.09
N TYR A 82 11.44 -16.71 -1.36
CA TYR A 82 11.81 -15.74 -2.39
C TYR A 82 13.10 -14.98 -2.06
N ALA A 83 13.24 -14.49 -0.82
CA ALA A 83 14.43 -13.81 -0.34
C ALA A 83 15.67 -14.70 -0.45
N THR A 84 15.55 -15.98 -0.05
CA THR A 84 16.66 -16.94 -0.10
C THR A 84 17.09 -17.25 -1.54
N ASP A 85 16.14 -17.40 -2.46
CA ASP A 85 16.43 -17.70 -3.88
C ASP A 85 16.97 -16.50 -4.65
N LYS A 86 16.34 -15.32 -4.51
CA LYS A 86 16.62 -14.15 -5.34
C LYS A 86 17.60 -13.17 -4.72
N TYR A 87 17.59 -13.03 -3.41
CA TYR A 87 18.34 -12.01 -2.69
C TYR A 87 18.99 -12.57 -1.41
N PRO A 88 19.79 -13.65 -1.51
CA PRO A 88 20.48 -14.20 -0.34
C PRO A 88 21.39 -13.13 0.28
N PRO A 89 21.59 -13.15 1.61
CA PRO A 89 22.54 -12.25 2.27
C PRO A 89 23.93 -12.42 1.65
N ALA A 90 24.65 -11.31 1.49
CA ALA A 90 26.04 -11.37 1.05
C ALA A 90 26.89 -12.13 2.07
N ALA A 91 27.79 -12.99 1.59
CA ALA A 91 28.71 -13.74 2.45
C ALA A 91 29.59 -12.84 3.32
N THR A 92 29.95 -11.66 2.80
CA THR A 92 30.67 -10.62 3.53
C THR A 92 29.84 -9.33 3.49
N PRO A 93 29.28 -8.88 4.63
CA PRO A 93 28.53 -7.63 4.69
C PRO A 93 29.47 -6.43 4.50
N LEU A 94 28.97 -5.35 3.89
CA LEU A 94 29.74 -4.12 3.67
C LEU A 94 29.88 -3.26 4.93
N TRP A 95 28.85 -3.25 5.77
CA TRP A 95 28.90 -2.73 7.13
C TRP A 95 29.03 -3.91 8.10
N SER A 96 29.97 -3.78 9.03
CA SER A 96 30.41 -4.86 9.93
C SER A 96 30.40 -4.45 11.41
N GLY A 97 29.80 -3.31 11.74
CA GLY A 97 29.69 -2.79 13.11
C GLY A 97 30.38 -1.44 13.34
N GLU A 98 30.90 -0.82 12.28
CA GLU A 98 31.54 0.49 12.37
C GLU A 98 30.55 1.56 12.84
N ARG A 99 31.04 2.46 13.71
CA ARG A 99 30.28 3.61 14.19
C ARG A 99 30.62 4.83 13.34
N TYR A 100 29.59 5.51 12.84
CA TYR A 100 29.79 6.77 12.12
C TYR A 100 29.68 7.95 13.09
N ALA A 101 30.52 8.96 12.86
CA ALA A 101 30.61 10.16 13.68
C ALA A 101 30.40 11.39 12.78
N HIS A 102 29.16 11.87 12.74
CA HIS A 102 28.76 13.08 12.03
C HIS A 102 27.59 13.74 12.78
N ALA A 103 27.38 15.03 12.57
CA ALA A 103 26.44 15.84 13.37
C ALA A 103 24.96 15.50 13.13
N LYS A 104 24.57 15.26 11.88
CA LYS A 104 23.19 14.96 11.46
C LYS A 104 22.99 13.48 11.17
N ILE A 105 21.80 12.95 11.40
CA ILE A 105 21.43 11.57 11.06
C ILE A 105 21.25 11.46 9.54
N ARG A 106 21.98 10.57 8.89
CA ARG A 106 21.95 10.39 7.43
C ARG A 106 20.95 9.29 7.07
N VAL A 107 19.88 9.66 6.37
CA VAL A 107 18.81 8.74 5.95
C VAL A 107 18.78 8.64 4.43
N ALA A 108 18.77 7.41 3.89
CA ALA A 108 18.57 7.17 2.47
C ALA A 108 17.22 6.51 2.19
N TYR A 109 16.42 7.11 1.32
CA TYR A 109 15.19 6.52 0.80
C TYR A 109 15.47 5.89 -0.58
N LEU A 110 15.21 4.59 -0.69
CA LEU A 110 15.50 3.79 -1.88
C LEU A 110 14.20 3.52 -2.63
N SER A 111 14.09 4.00 -3.88
CA SER A 111 12.88 3.75 -4.67
C SER A 111 13.07 3.78 -6.18
N ALA A 112 12.23 3.00 -6.87
CA ALA A 112 11.97 3.15 -8.30
C ALA A 112 10.86 4.17 -8.60
N ASP A 113 10.20 4.69 -7.58
CA ASP A 113 8.93 5.37 -7.72
C ASP A 113 9.03 6.89 -7.54
N PHE A 114 10.23 7.47 -7.58
CA PHE A 114 10.45 8.93 -7.51
C PHE A 114 10.04 9.64 -8.82
N HIS A 115 8.74 9.58 -9.10
CA HIS A 115 7.99 10.14 -10.22
C HIS A 115 6.50 10.16 -9.84
N GLU A 116 5.58 10.48 -10.75
CA GLU A 116 4.12 10.38 -10.52
C GLU A 116 3.71 8.93 -10.17
N HIS A 117 3.58 8.65 -8.87
CA HIS A 117 3.30 7.33 -8.33
C HIS A 117 2.61 7.41 -6.96
N ALA A 118 1.91 6.35 -6.57
CA ALA A 118 1.20 6.26 -5.29
C ALA A 118 2.10 6.56 -4.07
N THR A 119 3.34 6.04 -4.06
CA THR A 119 4.33 6.26 -2.99
C THR A 119 4.65 7.74 -2.80
N THR A 120 4.85 8.47 -3.89
CA THR A 120 5.27 9.88 -3.85
C THR A 120 4.10 10.81 -3.58
N HIS A 121 2.89 10.46 -4.02
CA HIS A 121 1.67 11.13 -3.57
C HIS A 121 1.48 11.08 -2.05
N LEU A 122 1.90 10.00 -1.40
CA LEU A 122 1.81 9.86 0.05
C LEU A 122 2.94 10.57 0.80
N MET A 123 4.16 10.56 0.25
CA MET A 123 5.37 10.92 1.01
C MET A 123 6.04 12.24 0.60
N ALA A 124 5.63 12.89 -0.49
CA ALA A 124 6.33 14.10 -0.96
C ALA A 124 6.43 15.18 0.12
N GLY A 125 5.32 15.48 0.81
CA GLY A 125 5.31 16.40 1.94
C GLY A 125 6.23 15.95 3.09
N LEU A 126 6.36 14.66 3.37
CA LEU A 126 7.32 14.18 4.38
C LEU A 126 8.76 14.53 4.01
N PHE A 127 9.15 14.28 2.75
CA PHE A 127 10.52 14.55 2.30
C PHE A 127 10.86 16.04 2.39
N GLU A 128 9.93 16.91 1.99
CA GLU A 128 10.13 18.37 1.98
C GLU A 128 10.32 18.97 3.38
N HIS A 129 9.78 18.34 4.42
CA HIS A 129 9.68 18.94 5.74
C HIS A 129 10.63 18.36 6.79
N HIS A 130 11.44 17.34 6.44
CA HIS A 130 12.41 16.77 7.37
C HIS A 130 13.26 17.85 8.05
N ASP A 131 13.49 17.71 9.35
CA ASP A 131 14.25 18.68 10.14
C ASP A 131 15.71 18.72 9.67
N SER A 132 16.03 19.72 8.84
CA SER A 132 17.34 19.88 8.21
C SER A 132 18.45 20.15 9.22
N ASP A 133 18.16 20.54 10.46
CA ASP A 133 19.20 20.72 11.48
C ASP A 133 19.66 19.38 12.07
N ARG A 134 18.85 18.33 11.91
CA ARG A 134 19.04 17.02 12.54
C ARG A 134 19.22 15.88 11.54
N PHE A 135 18.71 16.03 10.33
CA PHE A 135 18.71 15.00 9.30
C PHE A 135 19.38 15.49 8.02
N ASP A 136 20.11 14.59 7.37
CA ASP A 136 20.54 14.70 5.97
C ASP A 136 19.81 13.59 5.19
N ILE A 137 18.85 13.96 4.35
CA ILE A 137 18.01 13.01 3.59
C ILE A 137 18.49 12.87 2.15
N THR A 138 18.67 11.62 1.72
CA THR A 138 19.14 11.26 0.38
C THR A 138 18.11 10.39 -0.33
N ALA A 139 17.74 10.75 -1.56
CA ALA A 139 17.02 9.88 -2.46
C ALA A 139 17.98 9.05 -3.32
N ILE A 140 17.79 7.73 -3.34
CA ILE A 140 18.46 6.81 -4.26
C ILE A 140 17.44 6.36 -5.30
N SER A 141 17.45 7.02 -6.45
CA SER A 141 16.48 6.81 -7.54
C SER A 141 17.01 5.79 -8.55
N PHE A 142 16.35 4.64 -8.68
CA PHE A 142 16.69 3.60 -9.66
C PHE A 142 15.57 3.25 -10.63
N GLY A 143 14.49 4.02 -10.61
CA GLY A 143 13.36 3.88 -11.53
C GLY A 143 13.45 4.80 -12.73
N PRO A 144 12.40 4.85 -13.57
CA PRO A 144 12.41 5.70 -14.76
C PRO A 144 12.52 7.19 -14.40
N ASP A 145 13.25 7.92 -15.23
CA ASP A 145 13.36 9.38 -15.16
C ASP A 145 12.24 10.02 -15.96
N ARG A 146 11.07 10.00 -15.35
CA ARG A 146 9.89 10.66 -15.89
C ARG A 146 10.00 12.14 -15.60
N GLN A 147 10.02 12.96 -16.65
CA GLN A 147 10.05 14.42 -16.54
C GLN A 147 8.66 14.96 -16.14
N ASP A 148 8.15 14.50 -15.01
CA ASP A 148 6.84 14.88 -14.46
C ASP A 148 6.98 15.83 -13.26
N SER A 149 5.86 16.50 -12.93
CA SER A 149 5.79 17.49 -11.86
C SER A 149 6.24 16.94 -10.52
N MET A 150 5.86 15.69 -10.20
CA MET A 150 6.22 15.05 -8.97
C MET A 150 7.74 14.81 -8.87
N ARG A 151 8.39 14.35 -9.94
CA ARG A 151 9.85 14.19 -9.94
C ARG A 151 10.56 15.52 -9.72
N SER A 152 10.14 16.59 -10.40
CA SER A 152 10.70 17.93 -10.20
C SER A 152 10.54 18.41 -8.75
N ARG A 153 9.38 18.16 -8.13
CA ARG A 153 9.13 18.43 -6.71
C ARG A 153 10.12 17.68 -5.82
N LEU A 154 10.27 16.37 -6.04
CA LEU A 154 11.13 15.51 -5.23
C LEU A 154 12.61 15.83 -5.37
N VAL A 155 13.11 16.19 -6.55
CA VAL A 155 14.53 16.57 -6.72
C VAL A 155 14.92 17.72 -5.79
N ASN A 156 13.99 18.64 -5.52
CA ASN A 156 14.19 19.78 -4.62
C ASN A 156 13.89 19.45 -3.14
N ALA A 157 13.24 18.31 -2.87
CA ALA A 157 12.83 17.92 -1.51
C ALA A 157 13.93 17.20 -0.71
N PHE A 158 14.96 16.68 -1.38
CA PHE A 158 16.07 15.98 -0.71
C PHE A 158 17.33 16.83 -0.70
N ASP A 159 18.14 16.72 0.36
CA ASP A 159 19.50 17.30 0.39
C ASP A 159 20.36 16.74 -0.75
N ARG A 160 20.13 15.47 -1.11
CA ARG A 160 20.78 14.81 -2.25
C ARG A 160 19.79 13.92 -3.00
N PHE A 161 19.55 14.23 -4.26
CA PHE A 161 18.83 13.34 -5.17
C PHE A 161 19.83 12.63 -6.10
N ILE A 162 20.05 11.33 -5.91
CA ILE A 162 21.05 10.57 -6.66
C ILE A 162 20.36 9.60 -7.61
N ASP A 163 20.51 9.86 -8.91
CA ASP A 163 20.13 8.91 -9.96
C ASP A 163 21.17 7.80 -10.07
N VAL A 164 20.72 6.56 -9.89
CA VAL A 164 21.58 5.37 -9.93
C VAL A 164 21.08 4.32 -10.92
N ARG A 165 20.25 4.70 -11.90
CA ARG A 165 19.69 3.77 -12.90
C ARG A 165 20.76 2.91 -13.56
N ALA A 166 21.86 3.55 -13.96
CA ALA A 166 22.99 2.92 -14.66
C ALA A 166 23.96 2.17 -13.74
N LYS A 167 23.82 2.29 -12.41
CA LYS A 167 24.69 1.60 -11.44
C LYS A 167 24.15 0.21 -11.12
N SER A 168 25.06 -0.74 -10.94
CA SER A 168 24.75 -2.06 -10.39
C SER A 168 24.35 -1.98 -8.91
N GLY A 169 23.66 -3.01 -8.42
CA GLY A 169 23.31 -3.08 -6.99
C GLY A 169 24.53 -3.07 -6.06
N ARG A 170 25.69 -3.57 -6.52
CA ARG A 170 26.95 -3.50 -5.76
C ARG A 170 27.48 -2.07 -5.66
N GLU A 171 27.50 -1.33 -6.77
CA GLU A 171 27.96 0.06 -6.79
C GLU A 171 27.06 0.95 -5.92
N ILE A 172 25.75 0.71 -5.94
CA ILE A 172 24.80 1.45 -5.09
C ILE A 172 25.03 1.12 -3.61
N ALA A 173 25.25 -0.14 -3.26
CA ALA A 173 25.56 -0.52 -1.89
C ALA A 173 26.88 0.10 -1.38
N LEU A 174 27.91 0.13 -2.23
CA LEU A 174 29.17 0.83 -1.92
C LEU A 174 28.97 2.34 -1.76
N LEU A 175 28.15 2.96 -2.62
CA LEU A 175 27.80 4.38 -2.49
C LEU A 175 27.17 4.69 -1.13
N LEU A 176 26.16 3.90 -0.71
CA LEU A 176 25.53 4.05 0.61
C LEU A 176 26.55 3.92 1.76
N ARG A 177 27.47 2.95 1.65
CA ARG A 177 28.54 2.74 2.63
C ARG A 177 29.51 3.91 2.70
N THR A 178 29.93 4.45 1.55
CA THR A 178 30.85 5.60 1.43
C THR A 178 30.23 6.89 1.93
N MET A 179 28.91 7.06 1.75
CA MET A 179 28.16 8.20 2.29
C MET A 179 27.92 8.07 3.80
N GLU A 180 28.29 6.95 4.42
CA GLU A 180 28.04 6.63 5.83
C GLU A 180 26.55 6.81 6.19
N ILE A 181 25.66 6.32 5.32
CA ILE A 181 24.22 6.35 5.60
C ILE A 181 23.94 5.53 6.87
N ASP A 182 23.19 6.10 7.81
CA ASP A 182 22.82 5.43 9.05
C ASP A 182 21.63 4.50 8.86
N ILE A 183 20.63 5.00 8.14
CA ILE A 183 19.32 4.37 7.97
C ILE A 183 19.01 4.32 6.48
N ALA A 184 18.83 3.12 5.93
CA ALA A 184 18.27 2.93 4.60
C ALA A 184 16.81 2.48 4.71
N VAL A 185 15.92 3.21 4.07
CA VAL A 185 14.48 2.92 4.01
C VAL A 185 14.15 2.39 2.61
N ASP A 186 13.82 1.11 2.53
CA ASP A 186 13.31 0.46 1.32
C ASP A 186 11.83 0.82 1.13
N LEU A 187 11.56 1.67 0.13
CA LEU A 187 10.20 2.06 -0.24
C LEU A 187 9.57 1.15 -1.30
N LYS A 188 10.22 0.03 -1.64
CA LYS A 188 9.76 -0.90 -2.68
C LYS A 188 9.44 -2.27 -2.12
N GLY A 189 10.34 -2.85 -1.34
CA GLY A 189 10.33 -4.27 -1.00
C GLY A 189 10.36 -5.16 -2.26
N TYR A 190 9.40 -6.06 -2.45
CA TYR A 190 9.32 -6.90 -3.68
C TYR A 190 8.32 -6.42 -4.74
N THR A 191 7.98 -5.13 -4.75
CA THR A 191 7.17 -4.54 -5.82
C THR A 191 7.96 -4.38 -7.13
N GLN A 192 7.26 -4.05 -8.22
CA GLN A 192 7.86 -3.86 -9.54
C GLN A 192 9.02 -2.85 -9.51
N GLY A 193 10.15 -3.24 -10.13
CA GLY A 193 11.35 -2.39 -10.22
C GLY A 193 12.21 -2.37 -8.95
N SER A 194 11.93 -3.22 -7.96
CA SER A 194 12.74 -3.31 -6.76
C SER A 194 14.19 -3.71 -7.02
N ARG A 195 15.07 -3.31 -6.10
CA ARG A 195 16.50 -3.63 -6.11
C ARG A 195 16.98 -4.10 -4.74
N THR A 196 16.25 -5.02 -4.10
CA THR A 196 16.52 -5.53 -2.74
C THR A 196 17.95 -6.08 -2.56
N GLY A 197 18.58 -6.57 -3.64
CA GLY A 197 19.97 -7.01 -3.64
C GLY A 197 21.01 -5.93 -3.26
N ILE A 198 20.62 -4.65 -3.20
CA ILE A 198 21.43 -3.58 -2.60
C ILE A 198 21.56 -3.82 -1.09
N LEU A 199 20.42 -4.01 -0.42
CA LEU A 199 20.31 -4.17 1.03
C LEU A 199 20.75 -5.56 1.51
N ALA A 200 20.69 -6.57 0.65
CA ALA A 200 21.25 -7.90 0.92
C ALA A 200 22.77 -7.87 1.19
N ARG A 201 23.46 -6.81 0.75
CA ARG A 201 24.90 -6.58 1.00
C ARG A 201 25.19 -5.91 2.33
N ARG A 202 24.15 -5.54 3.09
CA ARG A 202 24.24 -4.82 4.35
C ARG A 202 25.14 -3.57 4.25
N PRO A 203 24.85 -2.60 3.38
CA PRO A 203 25.66 -1.38 3.24
C PRO A 203 25.58 -0.42 4.43
N VAL A 204 24.53 -0.51 5.24
CA VAL A 204 24.23 0.45 6.32
C VAL A 204 23.91 -0.25 7.65
N PRO A 205 24.04 0.44 8.79
CA PRO A 205 23.73 -0.11 10.10
C PRO A 205 22.27 -0.53 10.29
N ILE A 206 21.32 0.25 9.75
CA ILE A 206 19.87 0.05 9.94
C ILE A 206 19.17 0.02 8.58
N GLN A 207 18.40 -1.03 8.31
CA GLN A 207 17.63 -1.23 7.08
C GLN A 207 16.16 -1.44 7.41
N ILE A 208 15.29 -0.65 6.80
CA ILE A 208 13.86 -0.58 7.13
C ILE A 208 13.02 -0.92 5.89
N ASN A 209 12.09 -1.85 6.01
CA ASN A 209 10.98 -2.01 5.06
C ASN A 209 9.88 -1.00 5.41
N TYR A 210 9.50 -0.14 4.46
CA TYR A 210 8.41 0.79 4.69
C TYR A 210 7.57 1.05 3.45
N LEU A 211 6.24 1.06 3.66
CA LEU A 211 5.19 1.52 2.75
C LEU A 211 4.98 0.69 1.47
N GLY A 212 6.02 0.44 0.68
CA GLY A 212 5.89 -0.21 -0.63
C GLY A 212 5.49 -1.69 -0.54
N MET A 213 6.02 -2.43 0.43
CA MET A 213 5.67 -3.82 0.67
C MET A 213 4.82 -3.95 1.94
N PRO A 214 3.50 -4.22 1.81
CA PRO A 214 2.59 -4.39 2.94
C PRO A 214 2.64 -5.82 3.49
N ALA A 215 3.85 -6.33 3.71
CA ALA A 215 4.14 -7.66 4.23
C ALA A 215 5.61 -7.75 4.68
N SER A 216 5.95 -8.83 5.38
CA SER A 216 7.33 -9.21 5.71
C SER A 216 8.18 -9.38 4.45
N MET A 217 9.42 -8.90 4.49
CA MET A 217 10.43 -9.15 3.46
C MET A 217 11.01 -10.57 3.56
N GLY A 218 10.81 -11.28 4.67
CA GLY A 218 11.38 -12.61 4.91
C GLY A 218 12.91 -12.66 4.85
N ALA A 219 13.56 -11.50 5.00
CA ALA A 219 14.99 -11.29 4.77
C ALA A 219 15.66 -10.82 6.06
N ARG A 220 16.58 -11.63 6.59
CA ARG A 220 17.25 -11.38 7.88
C ARG A 220 18.11 -10.12 7.93
N TYR A 221 18.43 -9.54 6.77
CA TYR A 221 19.19 -8.30 6.69
C TYR A 221 18.30 -7.05 6.72
N ILE A 222 16.97 -7.17 6.74
CA ILE A 222 16.07 -6.03 6.99
C ILE A 222 15.74 -6.04 8.49
N ASP A 223 16.08 -4.95 9.18
CA ASP A 223 16.01 -4.90 10.64
C ASP A 223 14.61 -4.58 11.15
N TYR A 224 13.93 -3.65 10.47
CA TYR A 224 12.67 -3.09 10.93
C TYR A 224 11.61 -3.04 9.83
N ILE A 225 10.36 -3.17 10.22
CA ILE A 225 9.19 -2.78 9.44
C ILE A 225 8.41 -1.71 10.20
N ILE A 226 8.08 -0.62 9.52
CA ILE A 226 7.26 0.44 10.11
C ILE A 226 5.79 0.08 9.94
N ALA A 227 5.06 0.09 11.06
CA ALA A 227 3.68 -0.36 11.15
C ALA A 227 2.90 0.48 12.19
N ASP A 228 1.67 0.07 12.43
CA ASP A 228 0.82 0.48 13.55
C ASP A 228 0.09 -0.76 14.08
N PRO A 229 -0.57 -0.67 15.26
CA PRO A 229 -1.24 -1.82 15.87
C PRO A 229 -2.39 -2.42 15.05
N TRP A 230 -2.92 -1.72 14.05
CA TRP A 230 -3.97 -2.24 13.17
C TRP A 230 -3.38 -3.12 12.08
N VAL A 231 -2.36 -2.63 11.37
CA VAL A 231 -1.79 -3.37 10.23
C VAL A 231 -0.97 -4.58 10.67
N ILE A 232 -0.29 -4.49 11.81
CA ILE A 232 0.37 -5.63 12.46
C ILE A 232 -0.07 -5.59 13.91
N PRO A 233 -1.01 -6.42 14.35
CA PRO A 233 -1.32 -6.54 15.77
C PRO A 233 -0.25 -7.40 16.48
N PRO A 234 -0.08 -7.28 17.82
CA PRO A 234 0.97 -7.98 18.56
C PRO A 234 1.01 -9.50 18.36
N GLU A 235 -0.16 -10.14 18.20
CA GLU A 235 -0.29 -11.57 17.94
C GLU A 235 0.38 -12.02 16.63
N ASP A 236 0.50 -11.12 15.65
CA ASP A 236 1.09 -11.42 14.35
C ASP A 236 2.60 -11.20 14.30
N TYR A 237 3.25 -10.77 15.39
CA TYR A 237 4.70 -10.48 15.41
C TYR A 237 5.55 -11.65 14.92
N SER A 238 5.15 -12.88 15.25
CA SER A 238 5.85 -14.10 14.84
C SER A 238 5.87 -14.33 13.31
N HIS A 239 5.04 -13.62 12.56
CA HIS A 239 4.97 -13.68 11.10
C HIS A 239 5.94 -12.70 10.40
N TYR A 240 6.64 -11.84 11.14
CA TYR A 240 7.57 -10.87 10.56
C TYR A 240 9.01 -11.25 10.85
N SER A 241 9.88 -11.12 9.84
CA SER A 241 11.32 -11.32 10.03
C SER A 241 11.99 -10.09 10.62
N GLU A 242 11.41 -8.93 10.31
CA GLU A 242 11.77 -7.62 10.79
C GLU A 242 11.23 -7.40 12.21
N GLN A 243 11.90 -6.56 12.98
CA GLN A 243 11.36 -6.05 14.22
C GLN A 243 10.29 -4.99 13.94
N ILE A 244 9.20 -5.05 14.69
CA ILE A 244 8.07 -4.13 14.48
C ILE A 244 8.39 -2.78 15.13
N LEU A 245 8.36 -1.72 14.31
CA LEU A 245 8.45 -0.33 14.74
C LEU A 245 7.07 0.30 14.58
N TYR A 246 6.38 0.57 15.70
CA TYR A 246 5.07 1.20 15.66
C TYR A 246 5.16 2.73 15.64
N LEU A 247 4.41 3.32 14.72
CA LEU A 247 4.00 4.72 14.81
C LEU A 247 2.68 4.85 15.60
N PRO A 248 2.47 5.95 16.33
CA PRO A 248 1.34 6.10 17.26
C PRO A 248 -0.05 6.10 16.62
N ASP A 249 -0.22 6.81 15.50
CA ASP A 249 -1.55 7.11 14.96
C ASP A 249 -1.89 6.27 13.73
N SER A 250 -0.99 6.23 12.74
CA SER A 250 -1.06 5.36 11.57
C SER A 250 0.34 5.15 10.99
N TYR A 251 0.57 4.01 10.37
CA TYR A 251 1.83 3.72 9.67
C TYR A 251 1.97 4.52 8.37
N GLN A 252 0.85 4.88 7.72
CA GLN A 252 0.87 5.43 6.37
C GLN A 252 1.10 6.94 6.40
N ALA A 253 2.20 7.38 5.80
CA ALA A 253 2.43 8.79 5.51
C ALA A 253 1.34 9.32 4.58
N THR A 254 0.96 10.58 4.76
CA THR A 254 0.16 11.31 3.78
C THR A 254 0.74 12.71 3.57
N ASP A 255 0.38 13.30 2.43
CA ASP A 255 0.75 14.66 2.07
C ASP A 255 -0.50 15.55 2.10
N ASP A 256 -0.55 16.46 3.07
CA ASP A 256 -1.62 17.41 3.29
C ASP A 256 -1.58 18.63 2.35
N SER A 257 -0.49 18.80 1.60
CA SER A 257 -0.37 19.82 0.56
C SER A 257 -1.08 19.44 -0.75
N ARG A 258 -1.56 18.19 -0.86
CA ARG A 258 -2.22 17.67 -2.06
C ARG A 258 -3.46 18.48 -2.43
N GLN A 259 -3.36 19.13 -3.59
CA GLN A 259 -4.45 19.94 -4.13
C GLN A 259 -5.52 19.06 -4.76
N ILE A 260 -6.77 19.36 -4.41
CA ILE A 260 -7.94 18.81 -5.10
C ILE A 260 -8.41 19.87 -6.07
N ASP A 261 -8.64 19.50 -7.34
CA ASP A 261 -9.10 20.47 -8.34
C ASP A 261 -10.37 21.20 -7.85
N VAL A 262 -10.39 22.50 -8.08
CA VAL A 262 -11.50 23.39 -7.69
C VAL A 262 -12.77 22.97 -8.41
N HIS A 263 -12.66 22.65 -9.70
CA HIS A 263 -13.78 22.16 -10.48
C HIS A 263 -14.03 20.67 -10.22
N THR A 264 -15.24 20.34 -9.78
CA THR A 264 -15.69 18.96 -9.65
C THR A 264 -16.55 18.62 -10.88
N PRO A 265 -16.14 17.67 -11.75
CA PRO A 265 -16.88 17.33 -12.97
C PRO A 265 -18.36 17.01 -12.68
N ALA A 266 -19.28 17.27 -13.60
CA ALA A 266 -20.67 16.86 -13.43
C ALA A 266 -20.80 15.32 -13.50
N ARG A 267 -21.92 14.76 -13.03
CA ARG A 267 -22.15 13.31 -13.10
C ARG A 267 -22.25 12.85 -14.57
N ALA A 268 -22.96 13.58 -15.42
CA ALA A 268 -23.00 13.35 -16.86
C ALA A 268 -21.59 13.25 -17.51
N ASP A 269 -20.66 14.14 -17.18
CA ASP A 269 -19.29 14.14 -17.74
C ASP A 269 -18.49 12.88 -17.36
N LEU A 270 -18.92 12.19 -16.31
CA LEU A 270 -18.31 10.98 -15.78
C LEU A 270 -19.06 9.70 -16.18
N ASN A 271 -20.07 9.82 -17.05
CA ASN A 271 -21.01 8.75 -17.41
C ASN A 271 -21.73 8.15 -16.19
N LEU A 272 -21.98 8.97 -15.17
CA LEU A 272 -22.76 8.60 -13.99
C LEU A 272 -24.21 9.08 -14.16
N PRO A 273 -25.19 8.35 -13.60
CA PRO A 273 -26.57 8.83 -13.61
C PRO A 273 -26.70 10.07 -12.72
N GLU A 274 -27.51 11.04 -13.13
CA GLU A 274 -27.73 12.27 -12.34
C GLU A 274 -28.32 11.92 -10.96
N ASP A 275 -29.32 11.03 -10.93
CA ASP A 275 -29.93 10.48 -9.72
C ASP A 275 -29.44 9.06 -9.42
N GLY A 276 -29.48 8.67 -8.15
CA GLY A 276 -29.11 7.33 -7.69
C GLY A 276 -27.77 7.29 -6.96
N PHE A 277 -27.56 6.15 -6.29
CA PHE A 277 -26.42 5.93 -5.42
C PHE A 277 -25.20 5.42 -6.20
N VAL A 278 -24.05 6.06 -6.03
CA VAL A 278 -22.80 5.70 -6.71
C VAL A 278 -21.88 4.98 -5.74
N PHE A 279 -21.82 3.66 -5.82
CA PHE A 279 -20.77 2.88 -5.16
C PHE A 279 -19.46 3.05 -5.94
N GLY A 280 -18.38 3.45 -5.28
CA GLY A 280 -17.07 3.65 -5.93
C GLY A 280 -16.05 2.60 -5.50
N CYS A 281 -15.21 2.14 -6.43
CA CYS A 281 -14.00 1.37 -6.10
C CYS A 281 -12.91 1.67 -7.15
N PHE A 282 -11.98 2.55 -6.81
CA PHE A 282 -10.88 2.93 -7.71
C PHE A 282 -9.61 2.10 -7.52
N ASN A 283 -9.75 0.91 -6.95
CA ASN A 283 -8.65 -0.02 -6.74
C ASN A 283 -8.14 -0.61 -8.06
N ASN A 284 -6.89 -1.11 -8.03
CA ASN A 284 -6.40 -1.97 -9.09
C ASN A 284 -7.24 -3.26 -9.14
N ASN A 285 -7.50 -3.75 -10.36
CA ASN A 285 -8.40 -4.87 -10.62
C ASN A 285 -8.04 -6.16 -9.89
N TYR A 286 -6.75 -6.42 -9.66
CA TYR A 286 -6.32 -7.62 -8.96
C TYR A 286 -6.78 -7.69 -7.50
N LYS A 287 -7.28 -6.59 -6.93
CA LYS A 287 -7.86 -6.55 -5.58
C LYS A 287 -9.33 -6.95 -5.57
N ILE A 288 -10.01 -6.95 -6.71
CA ILE A 288 -11.43 -7.30 -6.82
C ILE A 288 -11.55 -8.82 -6.91
N THR A 289 -12.12 -9.42 -5.87
CA THR A 289 -12.33 -10.87 -5.81
C THR A 289 -13.78 -11.24 -6.19
N PRO A 290 -14.05 -12.50 -6.57
CA PRO A 290 -15.40 -12.97 -6.86
C PRO A 290 -16.39 -12.74 -5.72
N GLU A 291 -15.94 -12.88 -4.47
CA GLU A 291 -16.77 -12.77 -3.28
C GLU A 291 -17.25 -11.32 -3.08
N PHE A 292 -16.34 -10.35 -3.15
CA PHE A 292 -16.69 -8.93 -3.07
C PHE A 292 -17.55 -8.49 -4.26
N PHE A 293 -17.20 -8.94 -5.46
CA PHE A 293 -18.00 -8.63 -6.64
C PHE A 293 -19.43 -9.15 -6.52
N THR A 294 -19.61 -10.38 -6.00
CA THR A 294 -20.93 -10.95 -5.73
C THR A 294 -21.73 -10.11 -4.74
N ILE A 295 -21.11 -9.61 -3.67
CA ILE A 295 -21.74 -8.67 -2.73
C ILE A 295 -22.17 -7.40 -3.46
N TRP A 296 -21.29 -6.82 -4.27
CA TRP A 296 -21.59 -5.59 -5.01
C TRP A 296 -22.74 -5.78 -5.99
N MET A 297 -22.83 -6.92 -6.69
CA MET A 297 -23.96 -7.21 -7.58
C MET A 297 -25.27 -7.32 -6.80
N ARG A 298 -25.26 -7.94 -5.61
CA ARG A 298 -26.43 -7.97 -4.71
C ARG A 298 -26.84 -6.56 -4.26
N LEU A 299 -25.88 -5.70 -3.91
CA LEU A 299 -26.16 -4.30 -3.56
C LEU A 299 -26.80 -3.55 -4.73
N LEU A 300 -26.28 -3.70 -5.95
CA LEU A 300 -26.88 -3.11 -7.15
C LEU A 300 -28.31 -3.63 -7.36
N HIS A 301 -28.58 -4.92 -7.14
CA HIS A 301 -29.93 -5.45 -7.24
C HIS A 301 -30.89 -4.83 -6.20
N GLN A 302 -30.42 -4.64 -4.95
CA GLN A 302 -31.22 -4.19 -3.82
C GLN A 302 -31.40 -2.67 -3.72
N VAL A 303 -30.56 -1.90 -4.42
CA VAL A 303 -30.59 -0.44 -4.46
C VAL A 303 -30.85 -0.01 -5.91
N SER A 304 -32.12 0.17 -6.25
CA SER A 304 -32.57 0.55 -7.59
C SER A 304 -31.92 1.86 -8.05
N GLY A 305 -31.51 1.91 -9.32
CA GLY A 305 -30.85 3.09 -9.91
C GLY A 305 -29.39 3.31 -9.49
N SER A 306 -28.85 2.52 -8.55
CA SER A 306 -27.43 2.64 -8.17
C SER A 306 -26.48 2.15 -9.27
N VAL A 307 -25.24 2.61 -9.24
CA VAL A 307 -24.17 2.13 -10.13
C VAL A 307 -22.91 1.79 -9.34
N LEU A 308 -22.09 0.92 -9.90
CA LEU A 308 -20.75 0.62 -9.42
C LEU A 308 -19.74 1.30 -10.34
N TRP A 309 -18.95 2.21 -9.78
CA TRP A 309 -17.97 3.01 -10.49
C TRP A 309 -16.55 2.54 -10.20
N LEU A 310 -15.90 1.96 -11.20
CA LEU A 310 -14.60 1.31 -11.10
C LEU A 310 -13.51 2.10 -11.83
N LEU A 311 -12.23 1.90 -11.48
CA LEU A 311 -11.14 2.38 -12.32
C LEU A 311 -11.02 1.52 -13.59
N GLU A 312 -10.92 2.17 -14.76
CA GLU A 312 -10.54 1.48 -15.98
C GLU A 312 -9.02 1.27 -16.02
N ASP A 313 -8.58 0.10 -15.56
CA ASP A 313 -7.15 -0.25 -15.60
C ASP A 313 -6.76 -0.89 -16.94
N ASN A 314 -7.59 -1.83 -17.45
CA ASN A 314 -7.37 -2.46 -18.75
C ASN A 314 -8.70 -2.95 -19.37
N PRO A 315 -8.83 -2.98 -20.71
CA PRO A 315 -10.09 -3.30 -21.39
C PRO A 315 -10.53 -4.77 -21.21
N VAL A 316 -9.59 -5.69 -20.94
CA VAL A 316 -9.90 -7.10 -20.72
C VAL A 316 -10.69 -7.27 -19.44
N ALA A 317 -10.26 -6.62 -18.35
CA ALA A 317 -10.98 -6.62 -17.09
C ALA A 317 -12.34 -5.95 -17.19
N THR A 318 -12.44 -4.80 -17.88
CA THR A 318 -13.73 -4.12 -18.16
C THR A 318 -14.73 -5.08 -18.80
N ARG A 319 -14.31 -5.80 -19.85
CA ARG A 319 -15.14 -6.79 -20.53
C ARG A 319 -15.52 -7.95 -19.60
N ASN A 320 -14.56 -8.50 -18.86
CA ASN A 320 -14.79 -9.64 -17.99
C ASN A 320 -15.74 -9.28 -16.83
N LEU A 321 -15.57 -8.12 -16.19
CA LEU A 321 -16.46 -7.63 -15.13
C LEU A 321 -17.88 -7.38 -15.63
N ARG A 322 -18.05 -6.82 -16.83
CA ARG A 322 -19.38 -6.69 -17.45
C ARG A 322 -20.05 -8.03 -17.74
N ALA A 323 -19.28 -9.01 -18.22
CA ALA A 323 -19.78 -10.37 -18.42
C ALA A 323 -20.19 -11.03 -17.09
N GLN A 324 -19.41 -10.84 -16.02
CA GLN A 324 -19.77 -11.31 -14.68
C GLN A 324 -21.04 -10.62 -14.17
N ALA A 325 -21.18 -9.30 -14.34
CA ALA A 325 -22.40 -8.58 -13.97
C ALA A 325 -23.66 -9.18 -14.62
N LEU A 326 -23.60 -9.52 -15.92
CA LEU A 326 -24.69 -10.20 -16.64
C LEU A 326 -25.06 -11.55 -16.02
N LEU A 327 -24.05 -12.35 -15.63
CA LEU A 327 -24.28 -13.63 -14.97
C LEU A 327 -24.98 -13.47 -13.61
N HIS A 328 -24.79 -12.34 -12.94
CA HIS A 328 -25.49 -11.96 -11.72
C HIS A 328 -26.84 -11.25 -11.97
N GLY A 329 -27.29 -11.14 -13.22
CA GLY A 329 -28.56 -10.49 -13.58
C GLY A 329 -28.51 -8.95 -13.48
N ILE A 330 -27.32 -8.35 -13.53
CA ILE A 330 -27.12 -6.90 -13.53
C ILE A 330 -26.75 -6.43 -14.94
N ALA A 331 -27.45 -5.40 -15.41
CA ALA A 331 -27.16 -4.75 -16.69
C ALA A 331 -25.70 -4.21 -16.70
N PRO A 332 -24.86 -4.55 -17.71
CA PRO A 332 -23.47 -4.11 -17.83
C PRO A 332 -23.25 -2.60 -17.68
N GLU A 333 -24.24 -1.81 -18.07
CA GLU A 333 -24.22 -0.34 -18.06
C GLU A 333 -24.24 0.22 -16.63
N ARG A 334 -24.65 -0.59 -15.64
CA ARG A 334 -24.55 -0.23 -14.21
C ARG A 334 -23.13 -0.35 -13.67
N LEU A 335 -22.20 -0.90 -14.44
CA LEU A 335 -20.76 -0.83 -14.19
C LEU A 335 -20.16 0.29 -15.04
N VAL A 336 -19.85 1.40 -14.39
CA VAL A 336 -19.21 2.57 -15.01
C VAL A 336 -17.71 2.50 -14.77
N PHE A 337 -16.91 2.83 -15.78
CA PHE A 337 -15.45 2.73 -15.71
C PHE A 337 -14.82 4.11 -15.89
N ALA A 338 -14.03 4.53 -14.91
CA ALA A 338 -13.36 5.82 -14.86
C ALA A 338 -11.96 5.73 -15.50
N PRO A 339 -11.60 6.59 -16.46
CA PRO A 339 -10.26 6.58 -17.03
C PRO A 339 -9.21 7.05 -16.01
N ARG A 340 -7.93 6.85 -16.33
CA ARG A 340 -6.84 7.50 -15.60
C ARG A 340 -6.80 9.00 -15.93
N VAL A 341 -6.68 9.83 -14.90
CA VAL A 341 -6.65 11.30 -14.99
C VAL A 341 -5.55 11.83 -14.05
N PRO A 342 -5.10 13.08 -14.20
CA PRO A 342 -4.14 13.70 -13.28
C PRO A 342 -4.63 13.68 -11.82
N ALA A 343 -3.69 13.74 -10.86
CA ALA A 343 -3.97 13.53 -9.44
C ALA A 343 -5.06 14.48 -8.87
N GLY A 344 -5.01 15.78 -9.19
CA GLY A 344 -6.01 16.75 -8.72
C GLY A 344 -7.42 16.44 -9.21
N ALA A 345 -7.57 16.10 -10.49
CA ALA A 345 -8.83 15.67 -11.10
C ALA A 345 -9.31 14.32 -10.54
N HIS A 346 -8.37 13.40 -10.27
CA HIS A 346 -8.67 12.14 -9.61
C HIS A 346 -9.26 12.35 -8.22
N LEU A 347 -8.66 13.22 -7.40
CA LEU A 347 -9.20 13.56 -6.09
C LEU A 347 -10.56 14.26 -6.20
N ALA A 348 -10.74 15.17 -7.16
CA ALA A 348 -12.00 15.89 -7.33
C ALA A 348 -13.16 14.95 -7.67
N ARG A 349 -12.93 13.96 -8.54
CA ARG A 349 -13.97 13.01 -8.98
C ARG A 349 -14.54 12.15 -7.84
N HIS A 350 -13.76 11.90 -6.78
CA HIS A 350 -14.25 11.13 -5.61
C HIS A 350 -15.47 11.78 -4.94
N ARG A 351 -15.64 13.10 -5.07
CA ARG A 351 -16.83 13.82 -4.58
C ARG A 351 -18.13 13.39 -5.25
N ARG A 352 -18.06 12.65 -6.36
CA ARG A 352 -19.24 12.14 -7.11
C ARG A 352 -19.63 10.72 -6.76
N ALA A 353 -18.81 10.00 -6.00
CA ALA A 353 -19.19 8.74 -5.39
C ALA A 353 -19.90 8.97 -4.04
N ASP A 354 -20.79 8.06 -3.67
CA ASP A 354 -21.56 8.10 -2.43
C ASP A 354 -20.92 7.25 -1.31
N LEU A 355 -20.36 6.09 -1.65
CA LEU A 355 -19.62 5.24 -0.72
C LEU A 355 -18.49 4.53 -1.46
N PHE A 356 -17.27 4.57 -0.93
CA PHE A 356 -16.17 3.76 -1.44
C PHE A 356 -16.26 2.35 -0.85
N LEU A 357 -16.27 1.35 -1.71
CA LEU A 357 -16.29 -0.07 -1.37
C LEU A 357 -14.88 -0.64 -1.45
N ASP A 358 -14.31 -0.97 -0.29
CA ASP A 358 -12.99 -1.58 -0.20
C ASP A 358 -13.04 -3.12 -0.38
N THR A 359 -11.89 -3.76 -0.51
CA THR A 359 -11.71 -5.17 -0.88
C THR A 359 -10.82 -5.94 0.10
N LEU A 360 -10.98 -7.27 0.13
CA LEU A 360 -10.05 -8.22 0.77
C LEU A 360 -9.65 -9.31 -0.23
N PRO A 361 -8.48 -9.98 -0.08
CA PRO A 361 -7.54 -9.92 1.05
C PRO A 361 -6.60 -8.72 1.02
N TYR A 362 -6.68 -7.89 -0.02
CA TYR A 362 -5.83 -6.72 -0.20
C TYR A 362 -6.71 -5.46 -0.25
N ASN A 363 -6.60 -4.61 0.78
CA ASN A 363 -7.36 -3.36 0.89
C ASN A 363 -6.89 -2.28 -0.10
N ALA A 364 -7.71 -1.26 -0.25
CA ALA A 364 -7.35 0.06 -0.70
C ALA A 364 -6.30 0.63 0.27
N HIS A 365 -5.20 1.12 -0.31
CA HIS A 365 -4.10 1.73 0.45
C HIS A 365 -4.12 3.22 0.14
N THR A 366 -3.32 3.68 -0.82
CA THR A 366 -3.37 5.07 -1.31
C THR A 366 -4.76 5.49 -1.75
N THR A 367 -5.50 4.62 -2.43
CA THR A 367 -6.88 4.88 -2.88
C THR A 367 -7.87 5.12 -1.73
N ALA A 368 -7.68 4.49 -0.56
CA ALA A 368 -8.48 4.78 0.62
C ALA A 368 -8.10 6.14 1.21
N SER A 369 -6.81 6.46 1.29
CA SER A 369 -6.34 7.79 1.70
C SER A 369 -6.86 8.89 0.76
N ASP A 370 -6.88 8.66 -0.55
CA ASP A 370 -7.42 9.57 -1.56
C ASP A 370 -8.92 9.81 -1.38
N ALA A 371 -9.70 8.74 -1.19
CA ALA A 371 -11.13 8.82 -0.93
C ALA A 371 -11.41 9.62 0.35
N LEU A 372 -10.75 9.29 1.46
CA LEU A 372 -10.91 9.98 2.73
C LEU A 372 -10.49 11.46 2.64
N TRP A 373 -9.38 11.76 1.94
CA TRP A 373 -8.92 13.12 1.70
C TRP A 373 -9.95 13.92 0.90
N ALA A 374 -10.57 13.32 -0.12
CA ALA A 374 -11.61 13.94 -0.92
C ALA A 374 -12.98 14.04 -0.21
N GLY A 375 -13.12 13.47 1.00
CA GLY A 375 -14.37 13.49 1.77
C GLY A 375 -15.36 12.37 1.40
N LEU A 376 -14.89 11.31 0.72
CA LEU A 376 -15.64 10.11 0.40
C LEU A 376 -15.46 9.07 1.52
N PRO A 377 -16.52 8.65 2.23
CA PRO A 377 -16.44 7.58 3.22
C PRO A 377 -16.00 6.26 2.57
N VAL A 378 -15.16 5.52 3.28
CA VAL A 378 -14.64 4.21 2.85
C VAL A 378 -15.21 3.14 3.77
N LEU A 379 -15.91 2.15 3.21
CA LEU A 379 -16.31 0.95 3.91
C LEU A 379 -15.29 -0.17 3.64
N THR A 380 -14.74 -0.76 4.69
CA THR A 380 -13.80 -1.88 4.57
C THR A 380 -14.20 -3.08 5.40
N CYS A 381 -13.57 -4.22 5.11
CA CYS A 381 -13.60 -5.40 5.94
C CYS A 381 -12.17 -5.68 6.41
N ALA A 382 -11.96 -5.80 7.72
CA ALA A 382 -10.65 -6.13 8.26
C ALA A 382 -10.31 -7.61 8.00
N GLY A 383 -9.16 -7.85 7.38
CA GLY A 383 -8.63 -9.19 7.12
C GLY A 383 -7.66 -9.66 8.21
N ASN A 384 -6.87 -10.68 7.86
CA ASN A 384 -5.89 -11.30 8.76
C ASN A 384 -4.43 -11.01 8.37
N THR A 385 -4.19 -10.03 7.51
CA THR A 385 -2.86 -9.69 6.98
C THR A 385 -2.68 -8.19 7.01
N PHE A 386 -1.44 -7.71 6.97
CA PHE A 386 -1.14 -6.29 6.84
C PHE A 386 -1.91 -5.67 5.68
N ALA A 387 -1.77 -6.25 4.47
CA ALA A 387 -2.43 -5.75 3.28
C ALA A 387 -3.96 -5.68 3.40
N GLY A 388 -4.56 -6.57 4.19
CA GLY A 388 -6.00 -6.63 4.47
C GLY A 388 -6.46 -5.82 5.68
N ARG A 389 -5.58 -5.05 6.34
CA ARG A 389 -5.94 -4.19 7.49
C ARG A 389 -5.60 -2.71 7.28
N VAL A 390 -5.03 -2.35 6.11
CA VAL A 390 -4.63 -0.96 5.85
C VAL A 390 -5.80 -0.01 5.96
N ALA A 391 -6.95 -0.27 5.33
CA ALA A 391 -8.07 0.65 5.39
C ALA A 391 -8.66 0.77 6.81
N ALA A 392 -8.58 -0.29 7.63
CA ALA A 392 -8.99 -0.26 9.03
C ALA A 392 -8.10 0.67 9.88
N SER A 393 -6.77 0.65 9.64
CA SER A 393 -5.84 1.63 10.21
C SER A 393 -6.22 3.06 9.83
N LEU A 394 -6.44 3.31 8.53
CA LEU A 394 -6.77 4.66 8.04
C LEU A 394 -8.10 5.17 8.62
N LEU A 395 -9.13 4.33 8.65
CA LEU A 395 -10.45 4.67 9.22
C LEU A 395 -10.38 4.99 10.70
N SER A 396 -9.55 4.26 11.45
CA SER A 396 -9.30 4.56 12.86
C SER A 396 -8.60 5.91 13.02
N ALA A 397 -7.60 6.19 12.20
CA ALA A 397 -6.85 7.45 12.24
C ALA A 397 -7.67 8.69 11.80
N VAL A 398 -8.76 8.53 11.03
CA VAL A 398 -9.72 9.61 10.74
C VAL A 398 -10.94 9.65 11.66
N GLY A 399 -11.03 8.74 12.64
CA GLY A 399 -12.12 8.67 13.60
C GLY A 399 -13.45 8.17 13.01
N LEU A 400 -13.38 7.19 12.10
CA LEU A 400 -14.53 6.51 11.49
C LEU A 400 -14.49 4.97 11.68
N PRO A 401 -14.23 4.44 12.89
CA PRO A 401 -14.08 2.99 13.10
C PRO A 401 -15.37 2.20 12.82
N GLU A 402 -16.55 2.82 12.82
CA GLU A 402 -17.80 2.13 12.49
C GLU A 402 -17.90 1.71 11.02
N LEU A 403 -17.00 2.19 10.15
CA LEU A 403 -16.91 1.76 8.75
C LEU A 403 -16.00 0.52 8.56
N ILE A 404 -15.57 -0.11 9.66
CA ILE A 404 -14.75 -1.32 9.66
C ILE A 404 -15.66 -2.52 9.94
N ALA A 405 -16.03 -3.24 8.89
CA ALA A 405 -16.73 -4.52 9.00
C ALA A 405 -15.77 -5.62 9.49
N ARG A 406 -16.32 -6.61 10.19
CA ARG A 406 -15.57 -7.73 10.78
C ARG A 406 -15.52 -8.95 9.87
N ASP A 407 -16.46 -9.03 8.94
CA ASP A 407 -16.65 -10.14 8.00
C ASP A 407 -17.44 -9.66 6.78
N LEU A 408 -17.59 -10.53 5.79
CA LEU A 408 -18.26 -10.23 4.52
C LEU A 408 -19.76 -9.93 4.69
N ASP A 409 -20.41 -10.56 5.67
CA ASP A 409 -21.84 -10.37 5.92
C ASP A 409 -22.13 -9.01 6.54
N SER A 410 -21.36 -8.61 7.57
CA SER A 410 -21.42 -7.28 8.17
C SER A 410 -21.00 -6.19 7.18
N TYR A 411 -20.05 -6.47 6.29
CA TYR A 411 -19.70 -5.56 5.19
C TYR A 411 -20.90 -5.33 4.26
N ALA A 412 -21.54 -6.41 3.80
CA ALA A 412 -22.69 -6.32 2.90
C ALA A 412 -23.89 -5.61 3.56
N ALA A 413 -24.16 -5.93 4.83
CA ALA A 413 -25.22 -5.30 5.61
C ALA A 413 -25.00 -3.80 5.79
N LEU A 414 -23.78 -3.40 6.18
CA LEU A 414 -23.44 -1.99 6.40
C LEU A 414 -23.44 -1.20 5.08
N ALA A 415 -22.96 -1.78 3.98
CA ALA A 415 -23.04 -1.15 2.66
C ALA A 415 -24.49 -0.86 2.26
N LEU A 416 -25.39 -1.84 2.47
CA LEU A 416 -26.81 -1.71 2.17
C LEU A 416 -27.49 -0.69 3.09
N GLU A 417 -27.17 -0.71 4.38
CA GLU A 417 -27.68 0.24 5.37
C GLU A 417 -27.35 1.67 4.94
N LEU A 418 -26.07 1.96 4.67
CA LEU A 418 -25.61 3.30 4.27
C LEU A 418 -26.22 3.76 2.94
N ALA A 419 -26.49 2.83 2.03
CA ALA A 419 -27.14 3.14 0.75
C ALA A 419 -28.64 3.45 0.89
N ARG A 420 -29.31 2.96 1.95
CA ARG A 420 -30.74 3.17 2.20
C ARG A 420 -31.04 4.30 3.21
N HIS A 421 -30.04 4.72 3.98
CA HIS A 421 -30.17 5.71 5.05
C HIS A 421 -29.29 6.94 4.76
N PRO A 422 -29.72 7.83 3.84
CA PRO A 422 -28.92 8.97 3.38
C PRO A 422 -28.57 9.94 4.52
N GLU A 423 -29.38 10.04 5.56
CA GLU A 423 -29.09 10.81 6.78
C GLU A 423 -27.86 10.28 7.51
N ARG A 424 -27.74 8.95 7.66
CA ARG A 424 -26.59 8.33 8.32
C ARG A 424 -25.30 8.56 7.55
N LEU A 425 -25.35 8.41 6.23
CA LEU A 425 -24.21 8.69 5.37
C LEU A 425 -23.82 10.18 5.39
N ARG A 426 -24.80 11.08 5.48
CA ARG A 426 -24.56 12.54 5.60
C ARG A 426 -23.86 12.89 6.91
N GLU A 427 -24.24 12.26 8.02
CA GLU A 427 -23.55 12.43 9.32
C GLU A 427 -22.09 12.00 9.25
N ILE A 428 -21.83 10.82 8.65
CA ILE A 428 -20.48 10.29 8.47
C ILE A 428 -19.64 11.24 7.61
N ARG A 429 -20.18 11.73 6.49
CA ARG A 429 -19.52 12.71 5.63
C ARG A 429 -19.23 14.02 6.36
N ALA A 430 -20.18 14.52 7.14
CA ALA A 430 -20.00 15.72 7.93
C ALA A 430 -18.90 15.54 8.99
N ARG A 431 -18.81 14.37 9.63
CA ARG A 431 -17.73 14.06 10.58
C ARG A 431 -16.38 13.95 9.88
N LEU A 432 -16.30 13.26 8.73
CA LEU A 432 -15.07 13.21 7.93
C LEU A 432 -14.60 14.61 7.53
N ALA A 433 -15.50 15.46 7.05
CA ALA A 433 -15.18 16.84 6.67
C ALA A 433 -14.66 17.67 7.86
N ARG A 434 -15.26 17.54 9.05
CA ARG A 434 -14.78 18.19 10.27
C ARG A 434 -13.41 17.66 10.70
N ASN A 435 -13.20 16.35 10.63
CA ASN A 435 -11.99 15.71 11.10
C ASN A 435 -10.79 15.94 10.17
N ARG A 436 -11.00 16.13 8.86
CA ARG A 436 -9.93 16.18 7.86
C ARG A 436 -8.78 17.13 8.20
N GLY A 437 -9.07 18.31 8.77
CA GLY A 437 -8.06 19.30 9.13
C GLY A 437 -7.35 19.08 10.48
N THR A 438 -7.80 18.09 11.26
CA THR A 438 -7.30 17.85 12.63
C THR A 438 -6.94 16.39 12.90
N CYS A 439 -7.36 15.46 12.05
CA CYS A 439 -7.12 14.04 12.25
C CYS A 439 -5.64 13.71 12.02
N PRO A 440 -5.06 12.79 12.80
CA PRO A 440 -3.67 12.40 12.64
C PRO A 440 -3.30 11.90 11.24
N LEU A 441 -4.23 11.24 10.54
CA LEU A 441 -3.95 10.68 9.21
C LEU A 441 -3.43 11.72 8.22
N PHE A 442 -3.95 12.96 8.28
CA PHE A 442 -3.59 14.06 7.36
C PHE A 442 -2.74 15.14 8.03
N ALA A 443 -2.07 14.83 9.13
CA ALA A 443 -1.17 15.76 9.80
C ALA A 443 0.28 15.43 9.41
N THR A 444 0.72 15.88 8.22
CA THR A 444 2.03 15.50 7.65
C THR A 444 3.20 15.86 8.58
N ASP A 445 3.18 17.04 9.20
CA ASP A 445 4.21 17.43 10.18
C ASP A 445 4.23 16.54 11.43
N ARG A 446 3.06 16.16 11.94
CA ARG A 446 2.96 15.26 13.09
C ARG A 446 3.56 13.89 12.76
N PHE A 447 3.18 13.33 11.61
CA PHE A 447 3.72 12.07 11.11
C PHE A 447 5.25 12.14 10.98
N ARG A 448 5.75 13.19 10.33
CA ARG A 448 7.20 13.46 10.19
C ARG A 448 7.91 13.42 11.53
N ARG A 449 7.42 14.15 12.53
CA ARG A 449 8.07 14.22 13.84
C ARG A 449 8.08 12.86 14.56
N HIS A 450 7.03 12.05 14.42
CA HIS A 450 7.04 10.68 14.94
C HIS A 450 8.07 9.80 14.24
N LEU A 451 8.15 9.88 12.91
CA LEU A 451 9.12 9.13 12.13
C LEU A 451 10.56 9.51 12.49
N GLU A 452 10.84 10.81 12.61
CA GLU A 452 12.13 11.33 13.04
C GLU A 452 12.49 10.87 14.45
N SER A 453 11.54 10.93 15.41
CA SER A 453 11.70 10.35 16.75
C SER A 453 12.10 8.88 16.69
N ALA A 454 11.50 8.11 15.78
CA ALA A 454 11.88 6.72 15.55
C ALA A 454 13.33 6.60 15.05
N TYR A 455 13.72 7.42 14.07
CA TYR A 455 15.08 7.42 13.52
C TYR A 455 16.16 7.78 14.55
N ILE A 456 15.87 8.71 15.46
CA ILE A 456 16.77 9.06 16.56
C ILE A 456 16.99 7.86 17.47
N VAL A 457 15.90 7.22 17.92
CA VAL A 457 15.98 6.02 18.77
C VAL A 457 16.77 4.92 18.07
N LEU A 458 16.49 4.66 16.79
CA LEU A 458 17.20 3.66 16.00
C LEU A 458 18.70 3.97 15.91
N ARG A 459 19.07 5.22 15.61
CA ARG A 459 20.46 5.66 15.53
C ARG A 459 21.19 5.48 16.86
N GLU A 460 20.57 5.90 17.96
CA GLU A 460 21.14 5.77 19.30
C GLU A 460 21.36 4.30 19.70
N ARG A 461 20.38 3.43 19.45
CA ARG A 461 20.49 1.98 19.70
C ARG A 461 21.63 1.36 18.89
N SER A 462 21.72 1.72 17.60
CA SER A 462 22.79 1.26 16.72
C SER A 462 24.18 1.73 17.21
N GLN A 463 24.32 2.98 17.65
CA GLN A 463 25.58 3.49 18.22
C GLN A 463 25.98 2.77 19.51
N ARG A 464 25.01 2.30 20.30
CA ARG A 464 25.27 1.46 21.48
C ARG A 464 25.55 -0.01 21.14
N GLY A 465 25.43 -0.42 19.87
CA GLY A 465 25.64 -1.80 19.43
C GLY A 465 24.51 -2.74 19.84
N GLU A 466 23.32 -2.21 20.11
CA GLU A 466 22.17 -3.02 20.47
C GLU A 466 21.64 -3.79 19.26
N THR A 467 21.20 -5.02 19.49
CA THR A 467 20.47 -5.78 18.46
C THR A 467 19.08 -5.17 18.26
N PRO A 468 18.55 -5.15 17.03
CA PRO A 468 17.19 -4.71 16.77
C PRO A 468 16.17 -5.41 17.67
N THR A 469 15.30 -4.63 18.31
CA THR A 469 14.16 -5.08 19.12
C THR A 469 12.93 -4.24 18.77
N PRO A 470 11.70 -4.79 18.89
CA PRO A 470 10.50 -4.04 18.53
C PRO A 470 10.28 -2.90 19.53
N PHE A 471 9.69 -1.81 19.07
CA PHE A 471 9.34 -0.70 19.95
C PHE A 471 8.24 0.19 19.34
N SER A 472 7.59 0.95 20.21
CA SER A 472 6.60 1.96 19.81
C SER A 472 7.19 3.36 20.00
N VAL A 473 7.00 4.22 19.00
CA VAL A 473 7.29 5.64 19.13
C VAL A 473 6.34 6.24 20.17
N VAL A 474 6.85 7.13 21.02
CA VAL A 474 6.03 7.82 22.01
C VAL A 474 5.13 8.85 21.30
N PRO A 475 3.80 8.84 21.52
CA PRO A 475 2.92 9.83 20.93
C PRO A 475 3.31 11.26 21.32
N LEU A 476 3.24 12.18 20.36
CA LEU A 476 3.36 13.60 20.65
C LEU A 476 2.09 14.06 21.38
N ARG A 477 2.27 14.88 22.42
CA ARG A 477 1.13 15.49 23.12
C ARG A 477 0.42 16.45 22.17
N ASP A 478 -0.90 16.33 22.11
CA ASP A 478 -1.71 17.31 21.39
C ASP A 478 -1.63 18.64 22.12
N ALA A 479 -1.27 19.71 21.42
CA ALA A 479 -1.21 21.07 21.98
C ALA A 479 -2.59 21.59 22.47
N LYS A 480 -3.66 20.81 22.31
CA LYS A 480 -5.05 21.15 22.66
C LYS A 480 -5.76 20.13 23.56
N ALA A 481 -5.08 19.09 24.06
CA ALA A 481 -5.70 18.22 25.06
C ALA A 481 -5.60 18.88 26.44
N SER A 482 -6.65 19.58 26.85
CA SER A 482 -6.87 19.88 28.27
C SER A 482 -6.83 18.56 29.05
N PRO A 483 -6.25 18.53 30.27
CA PRO A 483 -6.18 17.31 31.04
C PRO A 483 -7.62 16.88 31.37
N VAL A 484 -8.04 15.74 30.80
CA VAL A 484 -9.25 15.06 31.25
C VAL A 484 -8.87 14.40 32.58
N ASP A 485 -9.55 14.84 33.64
CA ASP A 485 -9.43 14.28 34.99
C ASP A 485 -9.53 12.76 34.95
N THR A 486 -8.45 12.09 35.33
CA THR A 486 -8.48 10.69 35.72
C THR A 486 -9.15 10.59 37.09
N GLN A 487 -10.48 10.59 37.13
CA GLN A 487 -11.24 10.03 38.25
C GLN A 487 -12.43 9.21 37.74
N SER A 488 -12.60 8.05 38.39
CA SER A 488 -13.71 7.09 38.31
C SER A 488 -13.86 6.25 37.03
N ILE A 489 -13.18 5.10 37.01
CA ILE A 489 -13.87 3.81 36.80
C ILE A 489 -13.31 2.85 37.87
N GLY A 490 -14.10 2.63 38.91
CA GLY A 490 -14.00 1.46 39.79
C GLY A 490 -15.01 0.41 39.36
#